data_AF-A0A516KEV2-F1
#
_entry.id   AF-A0A516KEV2-F1
#
_cell.length_a   1.000
_cell.length_b   1.000
_cell.length_c   1.000
_cell.angle_alpha   90.00
_cell.angle_beta   90.00
_cell.angle_gamma   90.00
#
_symmetry.space_group_name_H-M   'P 1'
#
loop_
_entity.id
_entity.type
_entity.pdbx_description
1 polymer ?
#
loop_
_entity_poly.entity_id
_entity_poly.type
_entity_poly.pdbx_seq_one_letter_code
_entity_poly.pdbx_strand_id
1 'polypeptide(L)' 'MTQNKKGDRVAVWMVIGIAIGTAIGAAMNNMGVGIALGVAFGVAIGSTRHNKKT' A
#
# COMPACT_ATOMS: atom_id res chain seq x y z
N MET A 1 -10.32 5.72 22.56
CA MET A 1 -9.35 5.09 21.64
C MET A 1 -8.67 6.19 20.84
N THR A 2 -7.57 6.72 21.36
CA THR A 2 -6.85 7.86 20.80
C THR A 2 -6.00 7.39 19.62
N GLN A 3 -6.51 7.62 18.41
CA GLN A 3 -5.86 7.24 17.14
C GLN A 3 -4.55 8.02 16.96
N ASN A 4 -3.44 7.29 16.94
CA ASN A 4 -2.11 7.83 16.65
C ASN A 4 -1.94 7.96 15.12
N LYS A 5 -2.52 9.04 14.57
CA LYS A 5 -2.74 9.36 13.13
C LYS A 5 -1.54 9.28 12.16
N LYS A 6 -0.36 8.86 12.58
CA LYS A 6 0.85 8.77 11.75
C LYS A 6 1.14 7.33 11.28
N GLY A 7 0.95 6.33 12.14
CA GLY A 7 1.09 4.91 11.77
C GLY A 7 -0.04 4.45 10.83
N ASP A 8 -1.25 4.96 11.06
CA ASP A 8 -2.46 4.54 10.35
C ASP A 8 -2.40 4.83 8.85
N ARG A 9 -1.74 5.93 8.43
CA ARG A 9 -1.70 6.31 7.02
C ARG A 9 -0.88 5.36 6.17
N VAL A 10 0.28 4.90 6.66
CA VAL A 10 1.08 3.93 5.93
C VAL A 10 0.34 2.60 5.83
N ALA A 11 -0.30 2.17 6.92
CA ALA A 11 -1.12 0.96 6.93
C ALA A 11 -2.29 1.02 5.93
N VAL A 12 -3.00 2.16 5.84
CA VAL A 12 -4.08 2.36 4.86
C VAL A 12 -3.57 2.23 3.44
N TRP A 13 -2.46 2.89 3.08
CA TRP A 13 -1.88 2.78 1.74
C TRP A 13 -1.35 1.38 1.43
N MET A 14 -0.90 0.64 2.45
CA MET A 14 -0.45 -0.74 2.29
C MET A 14 -1.62 -1.68 1.98
N VAL A 15 -2.75 -1.56 2.68
CA VAL A 15 -3.96 -2.34 2.40
C VAL A 15 -4.51 -2.03 1.01
N ILE A 16 -4.55 -0.75 0.63
CA ILE A 16 -4.98 -0.33 -0.72
C ILE A 16 -4.05 -0.91 -1.78
N GLY A 17 -2.73 -0.81 -1.58
CA GLY A 17 -1.73 -1.37 -2.49
C GLY A 17 -1.88 -2.88 -2.67
N ILE A 18 -2.08 -3.63 -1.58
CA ILE A 18 -2.28 -5.08 -1.63
C ILE A 18 -3.59 -5.43 -2.35
N ALA A 19 -4.70 -4.73 -2.09
CA ALA A 19 -5.98 -4.97 -2.75
C ALA A 19 -5.90 -4.75 -4.26
N ILE A 20 -5.23 -3.66 -4.69
CA ILE A 20 -5.02 -3.38 -6.12
C ILE A 20 -4.06 -4.41 -6.73
N GLY A 21 -2.95 -4.69 -6.06
CA GLY A 21 -1.95 -5.65 -6.53
C GLY A 21 -2.50 -7.06 -6.69
N THR A 22 -3.35 -7.53 -5.76
CA THR A 22 -4.03 -8.82 -5.87
C THR A 22 -5.04 -8.85 -7.02
N ALA A 23 -5.79 -7.77 -7.25
CA ALA A 23 -6.68 -7.67 -8.41
C ALA A 23 -5.90 -7.72 -9.74
N ILE A 24 -4.76 -7.02 -9.83
CA ILE A 24 -3.88 -7.06 -11.02
C ILE A 24 -3.26 -8.45 -11.18
N GLY A 25 -2.76 -9.05 -10.10
CA GLY A 25 -2.18 -10.39 -10.13
C GLY A 25 -3.17 -11.46 -10.57
N ALA A 26 -4.42 -11.35 -10.13
CA ALA A 26 -5.52 -12.19 -10.58
C ALA A 26 -5.81 -11.99 -12.09
N ALA A 27 -5.86 -10.74 -12.55
CA ALA A 27 -6.07 -10.43 -13.97
C ALA A 27 -4.92 -10.94 -14.87
N MET A 28 -3.68 -10.92 -14.37
CA MET A 28 -2.49 -11.35 -15.09
C MET A 28 -2.21 -12.86 -14.97
N ASN A 29 -3.03 -13.63 -14.23
CA ASN A 29 -2.72 -15.00 -13.82
C ASN A 29 -1.31 -15.16 -13.20
N ASN A 30 -0.80 -14.08 -12.59
CA ASN A 30 0.52 -14.03 -11.98
C ASN A 30 0.45 -13.27 -10.65
N MET A 31 0.16 -14.02 -9.59
CA MET A 31 0.03 -13.48 -8.24
C MET A 31 1.35 -12.90 -7.72
N GLY A 32 2.50 -13.46 -8.12
CA GLY A 32 3.81 -12.95 -7.71
C GLY A 32 4.04 -11.52 -8.17
N VAL A 33 3.74 -11.24 -9.44
CA VAL A 33 3.82 -9.89 -10.01
C VAL A 33 2.81 -8.95 -9.35
N GLY A 34 1.57 -9.40 -9.17
CA GLY A 34 0.52 -8.60 -8.53
C GLY A 34 0.87 -8.16 -7.10
N ILE A 35 1.35 -9.09 -6.28
CA ILE A 35 1.75 -8.80 -4.89
C ILE A 35 2.97 -7.87 -4.87
N ALA A 36 3.98 -8.12 -5.71
CA ALA A 36 5.17 -7.27 -5.80
C ALA A 36 4.82 -5.82 -6.17
N LEU A 37 3.94 -5.63 -7.17
CA LEU A 37 3.45 -4.33 -7.59
C LEU A 37 2.59 -3.66 -6.50
N GLY A 38 1.70 -4.40 -5.86
CA GLY A 38 0.85 -3.90 -4.79
C GLY A 38 1.64 -3.40 -3.59
N VAL A 39 2.66 -4.15 -3.17
CA VAL A 39 3.57 -3.74 -2.09
C VAL A 39 4.42 -2.54 -2.51
N ALA A 40 4.97 -2.54 -3.72
CA ALA A 40 5.78 -1.44 -4.22
C ALA A 40 4.99 -0.12 -4.24
N PHE A 41 3.76 -0.12 -4.78
CA PHE A 41 2.91 1.07 -4.79
C PHE A 41 2.42 1.47 -3.40
N GLY A 42 2.01 0.51 -2.56
CA GLY A 42 1.56 0.79 -1.20
C GLY A 42 2.64 1.46 -0.35
N VAL A 43 3.89 0.96 -0.43
CA VAL A 43 5.03 1.54 0.27
C VAL A 43 5.46 2.87 -0.36
N ALA A 44 5.51 2.99 -1.68
CA ALA A 44 5.92 4.23 -2.35
C ALA A 44 4.98 5.40 -1.99
N ILE A 45 3.66 5.18 -2.02
CA ILE A 45 2.67 6.22 -1.70
C ILE A 45 2.60 6.46 -0.19
N GLY A 46 2.61 5.38 0.61
CA GLY A 46 2.58 5.46 2.07
C GLY A 46 3.79 6.20 2.65
N SER A 47 4.99 5.94 2.12
CA SER A 47 6.24 6.56 2.57
C SER A 47 6.39 8.01 2.12
N THR A 48 5.97 8.37 0.90
CA THR A 48 6.01 9.78 0.44
C THR A 48 5.11 10.68 1.29
N ARG A 49 3.95 10.16 1.71
CA ARG A 49 2.98 10.89 2.57
C ARG A 49 3.39 10.92 4.05
N HIS A 50 4.33 10.07 4.48
CA HIS A 50 4.87 10.06 5.84
C HIS A 50 5.79 11.27 6.08
N ASN A 51 6.56 11.69 5.07
CA ASN A 51 7.59 12.71 5.21
C ASN A 51 7.10 14.17 5.23
N LYS A 52 5.79 14.42 5.23
CA LYS A 52 5.27 15.78 5.43
C LYS A 52 5.25 16.15 6.92
N LYS A 53 6.44 16.41 7.48
CA LYS A 53 6.63 17.33 8.61
C LYS A 53 6.75 18.73 8.00
N THR A 54 5.61 19.38 7.75
CA THR A 54 5.54 20.84 7.62
C THR A 54 4.88 21.36 8.89
#